data_AF-A0A0U3AD68-F1
#
_entry.id   AF-A0A0U3AD68-F1
#
_cell.length_a   1.000
_cell.length_b   1.000
_cell.length_c   1.000
_cell.angle_alpha   90.00
_cell.angle_beta   90.00
_cell.angle_gamma   90.00
#
_symmetry.space_group_name_H-M   'P 1'
#
loop_
_entity.id
_entity.type
_entity.pdbx_description
1 polymer ?
#
loop_
_entity_poly.entity_id
_entity_poly.type
_entity_poly.pdbx_seq_one_letter_code
_entity_poly.pdbx_strand_id
1 'polypeptide(L)'
;NVQRDLVHLWTGKDVVGSTVGLAWIGVTCQNSGFSYGFSQRLTSLPAKYIVTAHEIGHNFGADHSDGQTGCSNTIMGSVVGTGFTFCPFSITQITDHVTAFSSCLTSCSVSASPITRTVAATAGQYNFALTSGCAWTATSSQPWLTLADGSKSGTGSQTVVYNVDANSGTTRTAVISVNGEKHTVTQSASATPTTVSIKGKVTLGTSNMAGVTMKLTGSKVASVMTNSLGEYTFTGLTPGGSYTVTPWKLGYSFASVSSAYTNLTQSLTGINFVARATSYTISGRVVKAGTTTGIAGVTVGLTGSRAVNVVTDATGNYSFASLPAGGNYTVRPATSTMWSYSPISKSYTNLVASQAQNFNASLKTYTISGKVTVAGTTTGVGTVAVSITSPTAGFTARTFTTSSTGGYSFAGLPAGRSYVITPRKTGYIFTPASRSFTELKANQPAGTATNFTGTN
;
A
#
# COMPACT_ATOMS: atom_id res chain seq x y z
N ASN A 1 -1.38 -45.60 -42.71
CA ASN A 1 -1.99 -45.57 -44.06
C ASN A 1 -2.01 -44.14 -44.56
N VAL A 2 -1.24 -43.85 -45.60
CA VAL A 2 -1.33 -42.56 -46.30
C VAL A 2 -2.63 -42.61 -47.09
N GLN A 3 -3.52 -41.65 -46.88
CA GLN A 3 -4.71 -41.46 -47.70
C GLN A 3 -4.23 -41.14 -49.11
N ARG A 4 -4.58 -41.97 -50.10
CA ARG A 4 -4.16 -41.77 -51.49
C ARG A 4 -5.39 -41.74 -52.39
N ASP A 5 -5.37 -40.79 -53.30
CA ASP A 5 -6.39 -40.65 -54.35
C ASP A 5 -6.15 -41.69 -55.46
N LEU A 6 -7.20 -41.98 -56.23
CA LEU A 6 -7.08 -42.68 -57.51
C LEU A 6 -6.61 -41.68 -58.57
N VAL A 7 -5.55 -42.00 -59.31
CA VAL A 7 -4.97 -41.10 -60.31
C VAL A 7 -5.26 -41.60 -61.71
N HIS A 8 -5.75 -40.74 -62.60
CA HIS A 8 -5.84 -41.04 -64.04
C HIS A 8 -4.94 -40.09 -64.83
N LEU A 9 -4.15 -40.65 -65.74
CA LEU A 9 -3.17 -39.93 -66.55
C LEU A 9 -3.61 -39.91 -68.01
N TRP A 10 -3.52 -38.75 -68.66
CA TRP A 10 -3.75 -38.62 -70.10
C TRP A 10 -2.44 -38.39 -70.85
N THR A 11 -2.21 -39.12 -71.94
CA THR A 11 -1.06 -38.92 -72.83
C THR A 11 -1.46 -38.36 -74.19
N GLY A 12 -0.65 -37.45 -74.74
CA GLY A 12 -0.79 -37.03 -76.15
C GLY A 12 -0.15 -37.99 -77.15
N LYS A 13 0.46 -39.09 -76.69
CA LYS A 13 1.07 -40.13 -77.52
C LYS A 13 0.12 -41.31 -77.68
N ASP A 14 0.22 -41.98 -78.82
CA ASP A 14 -0.39 -43.30 -79.03
C ASP A 14 0.17 -44.29 -77.98
N VAL A 15 -0.69 -45.10 -77.38
CA VAL A 15 -0.32 -46.06 -76.33
C VAL A 15 0.35 -47.26 -77.01
N VAL A 16 -0.41 -48.11 -77.72
CA VAL A 16 0.07 -49.17 -78.63
C VAL A 16 -1.08 -49.61 -79.56
N GLY A 17 -0.95 -49.41 -80.87
CA GLY A 17 -1.84 -50.02 -81.87
C GLY A 17 -3.30 -49.60 -81.70
N SER A 18 -4.22 -50.57 -81.54
CA SER A 18 -5.65 -50.29 -81.32
C SER A 18 -6.01 -49.99 -79.85
N THR A 19 -5.05 -50.06 -78.92
CA THR A 19 -5.29 -49.84 -77.49
C THR A 19 -5.20 -48.37 -77.14
N VAL A 20 -6.27 -47.83 -76.55
CA VAL A 20 -6.40 -46.39 -76.21
C VAL A 20 -6.37 -46.10 -74.71
N GLY A 21 -6.34 -47.12 -73.86
CA GLY A 21 -6.23 -47.00 -72.41
C GLY A 21 -5.69 -48.27 -71.75
N LEU A 22 -5.15 -48.11 -70.53
CA LEU A 22 -4.57 -49.16 -69.69
C LEU A 22 -4.84 -48.88 -68.21
N ALA A 23 -5.31 -49.88 -67.50
CA ALA A 23 -5.45 -49.89 -66.05
C ALA A 23 -5.27 -51.31 -65.50
N TRP A 24 -4.86 -51.39 -64.24
CA TRP A 24 -4.86 -52.65 -63.50
C TRP A 24 -6.22 -52.93 -62.90
N ILE A 25 -6.63 -54.20 -62.90
CA ILE A 25 -7.92 -54.64 -62.40
C ILE A 25 -7.90 -54.80 -60.87
N GLY A 26 -8.88 -54.22 -60.17
CA GLY A 26 -9.13 -54.48 -58.74
C GLY A 26 -8.06 -53.96 -57.79
N VAL A 27 -7.29 -52.95 -58.18
CA VAL A 27 -6.13 -52.48 -57.40
C VAL A 27 -6.48 -51.38 -56.40
N THR A 28 -7.61 -50.69 -56.56
CA THR A 28 -8.02 -49.62 -55.63
C THR A 28 -8.16 -50.20 -54.23
N CYS A 29 -7.51 -49.59 -53.23
CA CYS A 29 -7.45 -50.08 -51.84
C CYS A 29 -6.73 -51.41 -51.59
N GLN A 30 -6.23 -52.09 -52.63
CA GLN A 30 -5.43 -53.32 -52.49
C GLN A 30 -3.94 -53.08 -52.73
N ASN A 31 -3.58 -52.32 -53.77
CA ASN A 31 -2.19 -52.08 -54.11
C ASN A 31 -1.98 -50.67 -54.71
N SER A 32 -1.61 -49.74 -53.83
CA SER A 32 -1.42 -48.32 -54.19
C SER A 32 -0.32 -48.07 -55.25
N GLY A 33 0.57 -49.03 -55.50
CA GLY A 33 1.58 -48.92 -56.56
C GLY A 33 1.00 -49.06 -57.97
N PHE A 34 -0.23 -49.56 -58.10
CA PHE A 34 -0.90 -49.82 -59.37
C PHE A 34 -2.27 -49.13 -59.49
N SER A 35 -2.75 -48.43 -58.45
CA SER A 35 -4.01 -47.67 -58.43
C SER A 35 -3.94 -46.40 -59.28
N TYR A 36 -3.71 -46.58 -60.57
CA TYR A 36 -3.82 -45.54 -61.58
C TYR A 36 -4.35 -46.12 -62.90
N GLY A 37 -4.96 -45.23 -63.68
CA GLY A 37 -5.33 -45.46 -65.08
C GLY A 37 -4.52 -44.56 -66.00
N PHE A 38 -4.37 -45.00 -67.24
CA PHE A 38 -3.64 -44.26 -68.28
C PHE A 38 -4.41 -44.34 -69.59
N SER A 39 -4.66 -43.21 -70.26
CA SER A 39 -5.32 -43.23 -71.56
C SER A 39 -4.76 -42.22 -72.54
N GLN A 40 -4.94 -42.50 -73.84
CA GLN A 40 -4.73 -41.52 -74.89
C GLN A 40 -5.67 -40.33 -74.67
N ARG A 41 -5.19 -39.14 -75.02
CA ARG A 41 -6.00 -37.93 -75.04
C ARG A 41 -6.85 -37.93 -76.31
N LEU A 42 -8.05 -38.50 -76.21
CA LEU A 42 -9.04 -38.43 -77.27
C LEU A 42 -9.75 -37.06 -77.24
N THR A 43 -10.10 -36.53 -78.41
CA THR A 43 -10.79 -35.24 -78.55
C THR A 43 -12.26 -35.41 -78.95
N SER A 44 -12.63 -36.54 -79.53
CA SER A 44 -13.99 -36.85 -79.94
C SER A 44 -14.90 -37.13 -78.74
N LEU A 45 -16.12 -36.60 -78.81
CA LEU A 45 -17.22 -37.00 -77.94
C LEU A 45 -17.90 -38.23 -78.57
N PRO A 46 -18.24 -39.26 -77.78
CA PRO A 46 -18.11 -39.34 -76.32
C PRO A 46 -16.82 -39.98 -75.80
N ALA A 47 -15.98 -40.50 -76.71
CA ALA A 47 -14.82 -41.32 -76.42
C ALA A 47 -13.87 -40.76 -75.34
N LYS A 48 -13.65 -39.43 -75.33
CA LYS A 48 -12.74 -38.79 -74.36
C LYS A 48 -13.14 -38.97 -72.89
N TYR A 49 -14.42 -39.20 -72.60
CA TYR A 49 -14.91 -39.44 -71.23
C TYR A 49 -15.04 -40.93 -70.95
N ILE A 50 -15.48 -41.70 -71.95
CA ILE A 50 -15.74 -43.14 -71.82
C ILE A 50 -14.44 -43.88 -71.46
N VAL A 51 -13.33 -43.59 -72.14
CA VAL A 51 -12.07 -44.31 -71.89
C VAL A 51 -11.56 -44.06 -70.47
N THR A 52 -11.63 -42.83 -69.95
CA THR A 52 -11.27 -42.57 -68.55
C THR A 52 -12.17 -43.32 -67.58
N ALA A 53 -13.49 -43.30 -67.79
CA ALA A 53 -14.42 -44.05 -66.94
C ALA A 53 -14.19 -45.56 -67.01
N HIS A 54 -13.84 -46.08 -68.20
CA HIS A 54 -13.51 -47.47 -68.45
C HIS A 54 -12.28 -47.92 -67.64
N GLU A 55 -11.17 -47.18 -67.74
CA GLU A 55 -9.95 -47.49 -66.99
C GLU A 55 -10.15 -47.40 -65.47
N ILE A 56 -10.93 -46.43 -65.01
CA ILE A 56 -11.31 -46.33 -63.60
C ILE A 56 -12.15 -47.55 -63.19
N GLY A 57 -13.06 -48.01 -64.05
CA GLY A 57 -13.83 -49.24 -63.85
C GLY A 57 -12.94 -50.45 -63.59
N HIS A 58 -11.87 -50.63 -64.37
CA HIS A 58 -10.86 -51.65 -64.10
C HIS A 58 -10.20 -51.47 -62.73
N ASN A 59 -9.78 -50.26 -62.35
CA ASN A 59 -9.20 -50.05 -61.02
C ASN A 59 -10.15 -50.42 -59.87
N PHE A 60 -11.46 -50.41 -60.10
CA PHE A 60 -12.51 -50.90 -59.19
C PHE A 60 -12.96 -52.34 -59.47
N GLY A 61 -12.22 -53.12 -60.27
CA GLY A 61 -12.43 -54.56 -60.43
C GLY A 61 -13.37 -54.97 -61.56
N ALA A 62 -13.86 -54.06 -62.40
CA ALA A 62 -14.66 -54.46 -63.56
C ALA A 62 -13.80 -55.10 -64.65
N ASP A 63 -14.32 -56.16 -65.28
CA ASP A 63 -13.79 -56.73 -66.52
C ASP A 63 -14.49 -56.10 -67.75
N HIS A 64 -13.98 -56.41 -68.94
CA HIS A 64 -14.69 -56.06 -70.17
C HIS A 64 -16.07 -56.75 -70.24
N SER A 65 -17.10 -56.01 -70.65
CA SER A 65 -18.49 -56.47 -70.65
C SER A 65 -18.93 -57.15 -71.95
N ASP A 66 -18.00 -57.56 -72.81
CA ASP A 66 -18.30 -58.12 -74.13
C ASP A 66 -19.07 -59.44 -74.02
N GLY A 67 -20.12 -59.58 -74.83
CA GLY A 67 -20.98 -60.77 -74.83
C GLY A 67 -21.92 -60.90 -73.63
N GLN A 68 -21.88 -59.97 -72.66
CA GLN A 68 -22.81 -59.97 -71.53
C GLN A 68 -24.18 -59.41 -71.94
N THR A 69 -25.25 -60.09 -71.51
CA THR A 69 -26.63 -59.70 -71.80
C THR A 69 -26.92 -58.29 -71.29
N GLY A 70 -27.37 -57.40 -72.18
CA GLY A 70 -27.69 -56.00 -71.83
C GLY A 70 -26.49 -55.06 -71.70
N CYS A 71 -25.28 -55.50 -72.09
CA CYS A 71 -24.04 -54.71 -72.03
C CYS A 71 -23.53 -54.25 -73.41
N SER A 72 -24.35 -54.34 -74.45
CA SER A 72 -23.98 -53.80 -75.76
C SER A 72 -23.86 -52.27 -75.70
N ASN A 73 -22.78 -51.72 -76.25
CA ASN A 73 -22.52 -50.27 -76.30
C ASN A 73 -22.47 -49.59 -74.90
N THR A 74 -21.86 -50.24 -73.89
CA THR A 74 -21.67 -49.69 -72.53
C THR A 74 -20.20 -49.41 -72.20
N ILE A 75 -19.93 -48.69 -71.11
CA ILE A 75 -18.59 -48.15 -70.80
C ILE A 75 -17.50 -49.23 -70.78
N MET A 76 -17.75 -50.42 -70.24
CA MET A 76 -16.75 -51.49 -70.13
C MET A 76 -16.63 -52.38 -71.37
N GLY A 77 -17.18 -52.02 -72.53
CA GLY A 77 -16.91 -52.76 -73.77
C GLY A 77 -15.45 -52.64 -74.19
N SER A 78 -14.85 -53.71 -74.75
CA SER A 78 -13.44 -53.66 -75.21
C SER A 78 -13.21 -52.75 -76.42
N VAL A 79 -14.29 -52.36 -77.11
CA VAL A 79 -14.27 -51.39 -78.20
C VAL A 79 -14.97 -50.11 -77.76
N VAL A 80 -14.33 -48.97 -78.01
CA VAL A 80 -14.88 -47.66 -77.63
C VAL A 80 -16.20 -47.39 -78.36
N GLY A 81 -17.29 -47.46 -77.60
CA GLY A 81 -18.64 -47.19 -78.08
C GLY A 81 -19.11 -45.75 -77.86
N THR A 82 -20.43 -45.57 -77.89
CA THR A 82 -21.11 -44.29 -77.68
C THR A 82 -21.88 -44.19 -76.37
N GLY A 83 -22.09 -45.30 -75.65
CA GLY A 83 -22.85 -45.30 -74.40
C GLY A 83 -22.07 -44.79 -73.19
N PHE A 84 -22.79 -44.14 -72.28
CA PHE A 84 -22.26 -43.50 -71.07
C PHE A 84 -22.68 -44.18 -69.77
N THR A 85 -23.14 -45.43 -69.87
CA THR A 85 -23.61 -46.19 -68.71
C THR A 85 -22.73 -47.41 -68.53
N PHE A 86 -22.46 -47.76 -67.27
CA PHE A 86 -22.05 -49.12 -66.93
C PHE A 86 -23.29 -50.01 -67.02
N CYS A 87 -23.15 -51.20 -67.59
CA CYS A 87 -24.23 -52.18 -67.58
C CYS A 87 -24.29 -52.90 -66.22
N PRO A 88 -25.36 -53.68 -65.94
CA PRO A 88 -25.50 -54.39 -64.66
C PRO A 88 -24.29 -55.28 -64.30
N PHE A 89 -23.67 -55.95 -65.28
CA PHE A 89 -22.48 -56.79 -65.06
C PHE A 89 -21.32 -55.99 -64.43
N SER A 90 -20.91 -54.89 -65.07
CA SER A 90 -19.81 -54.06 -64.57
C SER A 90 -20.18 -53.32 -63.27
N ILE A 91 -21.44 -52.92 -63.10
CA ILE A 91 -21.92 -52.31 -61.85
C ILE A 91 -21.75 -53.30 -60.68
N THR A 92 -22.12 -54.56 -60.87
CA THR A 92 -21.96 -55.59 -59.83
C THR A 92 -20.49 -55.74 -59.45
N GLN A 93 -19.59 -55.89 -60.43
CA GLN A 93 -18.15 -56.05 -60.14
C GLN A 93 -17.56 -54.85 -59.39
N ILE A 94 -17.90 -53.62 -59.81
CA ILE A 94 -17.47 -52.40 -59.13
C ILE A 94 -18.03 -52.35 -57.71
N THR A 95 -19.30 -52.72 -57.54
CA THR A 95 -19.98 -52.70 -56.23
C THR A 95 -19.38 -53.73 -55.28
N ASP A 96 -19.05 -54.93 -55.77
CA ASP A 96 -18.42 -55.99 -54.99
C ASP A 96 -17.05 -55.54 -54.49
N HIS A 97 -16.24 -54.92 -55.35
CA HIS A 97 -14.94 -54.36 -54.97
C HIS A 97 -15.10 -53.25 -53.93
N VAL A 98 -15.97 -52.27 -54.18
CA VAL A 98 -16.22 -51.17 -53.24
C VAL A 98 -16.69 -51.69 -51.88
N THR A 99 -17.54 -52.72 -51.86
CA THR A 99 -18.04 -53.33 -50.64
C THR A 99 -16.94 -54.06 -49.88
N ALA A 100 -16.13 -54.86 -50.59
CA ALA A 100 -15.01 -55.60 -50.03
C ALA A 100 -13.94 -54.69 -49.41
N PHE A 101 -13.76 -53.48 -49.93
CA PHE A 101 -12.75 -52.51 -49.48
C PHE A 101 -13.34 -51.22 -48.88
N SER A 102 -14.59 -51.27 -48.43
CA SER A 102 -15.35 -50.12 -47.89
C SER A 102 -14.63 -49.35 -46.79
N SER A 103 -13.87 -50.03 -45.93
CA SER A 103 -13.09 -49.41 -44.85
C SER A 103 -11.97 -48.48 -45.34
N CYS A 104 -11.43 -48.72 -46.54
CA CYS A 104 -10.44 -47.86 -47.18
C CYS A 104 -11.07 -46.70 -47.98
N LEU A 105 -12.28 -46.91 -48.51
CA LEU A 105 -13.01 -45.93 -49.33
C LEU A 105 -13.86 -44.96 -48.50
N THR A 106 -14.03 -45.21 -47.19
CA THR A 106 -14.81 -44.33 -46.31
C THR A 106 -14.00 -43.09 -45.92
N SER A 107 -14.49 -41.89 -46.23
CA SER A 107 -13.87 -40.65 -45.78
C SER A 107 -14.03 -40.47 -44.27
N CYS A 108 -12.92 -40.34 -43.55
CA CYS A 108 -12.90 -39.95 -42.13
C CYS A 108 -13.35 -38.49 -42.02
N SER A 109 -14.56 -38.26 -41.50
CA SER A 109 -15.04 -36.94 -41.12
C SER A 109 -15.24 -36.88 -39.60
N VAL A 110 -14.92 -35.71 -39.05
CA VAL A 110 -15.11 -35.38 -37.64
C VAL A 110 -15.87 -34.06 -37.58
N SER A 111 -16.89 -33.98 -36.73
CA SER A 111 -17.61 -32.73 -36.47
C SER A 111 -17.90 -32.58 -34.98
N ALA A 112 -17.74 -31.35 -34.49
CA ALA A 112 -18.00 -31.01 -33.09
C ALA A 112 -19.29 -30.19 -32.98
N SER A 113 -20.16 -30.52 -32.02
CA SER A 113 -21.37 -29.76 -31.74
C SER A 113 -21.56 -29.50 -30.24
N PRO A 114 -21.64 -28.24 -29.80
CA PRO A 114 -21.47 -27.01 -30.59
C PRO A 114 -19.99 -26.77 -30.95
N ILE A 115 -19.70 -25.95 -31.97
CA ILE A 115 -18.32 -25.52 -32.30
C ILE A 115 -17.79 -24.39 -31.38
N THR A 116 -18.68 -23.72 -30.66
CA THR A 116 -18.32 -22.69 -29.68
C THR A 116 -19.12 -22.85 -28.39
N ARG A 117 -18.52 -22.47 -27.26
CA ARG A 117 -19.20 -22.39 -25.95
C ARG A 117 -18.65 -21.23 -25.12
N THR A 118 -19.53 -20.53 -24.40
CA THR A 118 -19.15 -19.51 -23.41
C THR A 118 -19.45 -20.02 -22.00
N VAL A 119 -18.52 -19.82 -21.07
CA VAL A 119 -18.61 -20.30 -19.68
C VAL A 119 -18.29 -19.20 -18.66
N ALA A 120 -18.79 -19.34 -17.43
CA ALA A 120 -18.54 -18.39 -16.35
C ALA A 120 -17.06 -18.39 -15.89
N ALA A 121 -16.65 -17.34 -15.18
CA ALA A 121 -15.31 -17.23 -14.63
C ALA A 121 -15.01 -18.25 -13.51
N THR A 122 -16.01 -18.97 -13.00
CA THR A 122 -15.85 -20.03 -12.01
C THR A 122 -15.31 -21.31 -12.65
N ALA A 123 -14.62 -22.14 -11.86
CA ALA A 123 -14.22 -23.47 -12.31
C ALA A 123 -15.45 -24.35 -12.59
N GLY A 124 -15.35 -25.26 -13.56
CA GLY A 124 -16.45 -26.17 -13.91
C GLY A 124 -16.10 -27.21 -14.96
N GLN A 125 -16.94 -28.24 -15.05
CA GLN A 125 -16.84 -29.30 -16.06
C GLN A 125 -17.90 -29.10 -17.15
N TYR A 126 -17.51 -29.32 -18.40
CA TYR A 126 -18.33 -29.11 -19.58
C TYR A 126 -18.10 -30.23 -20.60
N ASN A 127 -18.93 -30.27 -21.64
CA ASN A 127 -18.82 -31.24 -22.71
C ASN A 127 -19.34 -30.69 -24.05
N PHE A 128 -18.98 -31.40 -25.13
CA PHE A 128 -19.59 -31.27 -26.45
C PHE A 128 -19.71 -32.65 -27.11
N ALA A 129 -20.65 -32.78 -28.07
CA ALA A 129 -20.84 -33.99 -28.85
C ALA A 129 -19.85 -34.02 -30.02
N LEU A 130 -19.20 -35.17 -30.23
CA LEU A 130 -18.30 -35.42 -31.34
C LEU A 130 -18.89 -36.51 -32.23
N THR A 131 -19.16 -36.18 -33.49
CA THR A 131 -19.53 -37.18 -34.50
C THR A 131 -18.29 -37.54 -35.30
N SER A 132 -17.90 -38.81 -35.33
CA SER A 132 -16.71 -39.29 -36.04
C SER A 132 -16.96 -40.63 -36.72
N GLY A 133 -16.50 -40.76 -37.96
CA GLY A 133 -16.43 -42.02 -38.71
C GLY A 133 -15.11 -42.78 -38.55
N CYS A 134 -14.20 -42.30 -37.70
CA CYS A 134 -12.82 -42.78 -37.60
C CYS A 134 -12.26 -42.67 -36.17
N ALA A 135 -11.04 -43.18 -35.99
CA ALA A 135 -10.25 -42.91 -34.80
C ALA A 135 -9.87 -41.43 -34.73
N TRP A 136 -9.91 -40.85 -33.55
CA TRP A 136 -9.64 -39.43 -33.32
C TRP A 136 -8.77 -39.21 -32.09
N THR A 137 -8.06 -38.08 -32.08
CA THR A 137 -7.30 -37.57 -30.94
C THR A 137 -7.71 -36.13 -30.68
N ALA A 138 -7.79 -35.75 -29.41
CA ALA A 138 -8.19 -34.43 -28.96
C ALA A 138 -7.06 -33.78 -28.15
N THR A 139 -6.82 -32.50 -28.41
CA THR A 139 -5.82 -31.71 -27.68
C THR A 139 -6.40 -30.35 -27.29
N SER A 140 -5.98 -29.83 -26.14
CA SER A 140 -6.32 -28.46 -25.71
C SER A 140 -5.18 -27.51 -26.03
N SER A 141 -5.50 -26.30 -26.48
CA SER A 141 -4.51 -25.25 -26.75
C SER A 141 -4.01 -24.52 -25.50
N GLN A 142 -4.62 -24.75 -24.33
CA GLN A 142 -4.31 -24.00 -23.09
C GLN A 142 -4.34 -24.92 -21.86
N PRO A 143 -3.45 -24.72 -20.87
CA PRO A 143 -3.37 -25.58 -19.69
C PRO A 143 -4.55 -25.44 -18.71
N TRP A 144 -5.25 -24.30 -18.70
CA TRP A 144 -6.41 -24.06 -17.83
C TRP A 144 -7.69 -24.76 -18.31
N LEU A 145 -7.65 -25.34 -19.52
CA LEU A 145 -8.70 -26.19 -20.06
C LEU A 145 -8.12 -27.59 -20.28
N THR A 146 -8.56 -28.56 -19.49
CA THR A 146 -8.03 -29.94 -19.53
C THR A 146 -9.07 -30.93 -20.01
N LEU A 147 -8.68 -31.83 -20.93
CA LEU A 147 -9.53 -32.94 -21.37
C LEU A 147 -9.55 -34.03 -20.28
N ALA A 148 -10.73 -34.57 -20.00
CA ALA A 148 -10.86 -35.77 -19.15
C ALA A 148 -10.14 -36.96 -19.81
N ASP A 149 -9.69 -37.94 -19.02
CA ASP A 149 -8.85 -39.04 -19.54
C ASP A 149 -9.51 -39.84 -20.67
N GLY A 150 -10.81 -40.11 -20.57
CA GLY A 150 -11.59 -40.78 -21.62
C GLY A 150 -11.93 -39.90 -22.84
N SER A 151 -11.46 -38.65 -22.88
CA SER A 151 -11.78 -37.67 -23.92
C SER A 151 -10.55 -37.19 -24.69
N LYS A 152 -9.39 -37.85 -24.51
CA LYS A 152 -8.13 -37.52 -25.20
C LYS A 152 -7.98 -38.25 -26.55
N SER A 153 -8.59 -39.41 -26.69
CA SER A 153 -8.64 -40.16 -27.95
C SER A 153 -9.79 -41.15 -27.92
N GLY A 154 -10.20 -41.64 -29.08
CA GLY A 154 -11.27 -42.63 -29.20
C GLY A 154 -11.55 -43.05 -30.63
N THR A 155 -12.56 -43.89 -30.79
CA THR A 155 -13.12 -44.28 -32.08
C THR A 155 -14.63 -44.00 -32.09
N GLY A 156 -15.18 -43.74 -33.28
CA GLY A 156 -16.62 -43.47 -33.44
C GLY A 156 -17.08 -42.18 -32.76
N SER A 157 -18.39 -41.97 -32.76
CA SER A 157 -19.02 -40.79 -32.17
C SER A 157 -19.08 -40.91 -30.64
N GLN A 158 -18.70 -39.84 -29.93
CA GLN A 158 -18.60 -39.82 -28.46
C GLN A 158 -18.91 -38.44 -27.88
N THR A 159 -19.04 -38.36 -26.55
CA THR A 159 -19.07 -37.08 -25.82
C THR A 159 -17.67 -36.76 -25.31
N VAL A 160 -17.14 -35.59 -25.67
CA VAL A 160 -15.83 -35.12 -25.20
C VAL A 160 -16.05 -34.23 -23.98
N VAL A 161 -15.48 -34.63 -22.85
CA VAL A 161 -15.59 -33.95 -21.55
C VAL A 161 -14.30 -33.20 -21.23
N TYR A 162 -14.43 -31.98 -20.73
CA TYR A 162 -13.30 -31.14 -20.33
C TYR A 162 -13.60 -30.33 -19.07
N ASN A 163 -12.54 -30.02 -18.32
CA ASN A 163 -12.60 -29.17 -17.14
C ASN A 163 -12.00 -27.80 -17.46
N VAL A 164 -12.57 -26.76 -16.89
CA VAL A 164 -12.13 -25.38 -17.01
C VAL A 164 -11.81 -24.85 -15.61
N ASP A 165 -10.59 -24.35 -15.41
CA ASP A 165 -10.18 -23.72 -14.15
C ASP A 165 -10.83 -22.34 -13.97
N ALA A 166 -10.89 -21.84 -12.73
CA ALA A 166 -11.38 -20.50 -12.45
C ALA A 166 -10.52 -19.42 -13.13
N ASN A 167 -11.16 -18.35 -13.59
CA ASN A 167 -10.53 -17.18 -14.18
C ASN A 167 -10.63 -15.99 -13.22
N SER A 168 -9.48 -15.53 -12.71
CA SER A 168 -9.37 -14.33 -11.87
C SER A 168 -9.03 -13.06 -12.68
N GLY A 169 -8.78 -13.18 -13.99
CA GLY A 169 -8.36 -12.09 -14.86
C GLY A 169 -9.44 -11.66 -15.86
N THR A 170 -8.98 -11.15 -17.01
CA THR A 170 -9.83 -10.78 -18.15
C THR A 170 -10.37 -12.01 -18.89
N THR A 171 -11.34 -11.82 -19.78
CA THR A 171 -11.86 -12.88 -20.65
C THR A 171 -10.72 -13.60 -21.38
N ARG A 172 -10.81 -14.93 -21.47
CA ARG A 172 -9.79 -15.79 -22.10
C ARG A 172 -10.45 -16.89 -22.95
N THR A 173 -9.71 -17.41 -23.94
CA THR A 173 -10.22 -18.41 -24.88
C THR A 173 -9.25 -19.58 -25.04
N ALA A 174 -9.79 -20.79 -25.17
CA ALA A 174 -9.05 -22.02 -25.49
C ALA A 174 -9.76 -22.77 -26.62
N VAL A 175 -8.99 -23.54 -27.39
CA VAL A 175 -9.50 -24.38 -28.48
C VAL A 175 -9.16 -25.83 -28.18
N ILE A 176 -10.18 -26.69 -28.24
CA ILE A 176 -10.01 -28.14 -28.31
C ILE A 176 -9.98 -28.53 -29.79
N SER A 177 -8.88 -29.12 -30.25
CA SER A 177 -8.74 -29.60 -31.63
C SER A 177 -8.90 -31.11 -31.69
N VAL A 178 -9.79 -31.61 -32.57
CA VAL A 178 -10.04 -33.04 -32.79
C VAL A 178 -9.86 -33.37 -34.27
N ASN A 179 -8.76 -34.04 -34.64
CA ASN A 179 -8.36 -34.31 -36.04
C ASN A 179 -8.49 -33.08 -36.98
N GLY A 180 -8.23 -31.86 -36.47
CA GLY A 180 -8.33 -30.60 -37.21
C GLY A 180 -9.65 -29.84 -37.03
N GLU A 181 -10.72 -30.49 -36.58
CA GLU A 181 -11.98 -29.85 -36.21
C GLU A 181 -11.85 -29.11 -34.87
N LYS A 182 -12.52 -27.96 -34.70
CA LYS A 182 -12.31 -27.06 -33.56
C LYS A 182 -13.57 -26.86 -32.71
N HIS A 183 -13.42 -27.06 -31.40
CA HIS A 183 -14.36 -26.59 -30.38
C HIS A 183 -13.73 -25.43 -29.59
N THR A 184 -14.29 -24.23 -29.68
CA THR A 184 -13.74 -23.03 -29.04
C THR A 184 -14.50 -22.69 -27.76
N VAL A 185 -13.77 -22.56 -26.64
CA VAL A 185 -14.33 -22.21 -25.33
C VAL A 185 -13.86 -20.82 -24.93
N THR A 186 -14.81 -19.91 -24.72
CA THR A 186 -14.55 -18.57 -24.18
C THR A 186 -14.99 -18.53 -22.72
N GLN A 187 -14.06 -18.24 -21.81
CA GLN A 187 -14.35 -18.07 -20.39
C GLN A 187 -14.39 -16.58 -20.05
N SER A 188 -15.51 -16.15 -19.46
CA SER A 188 -15.74 -14.76 -19.04
C SER A 188 -14.66 -14.26 -18.06
N ALA A 189 -14.45 -12.95 -18.06
CA ALA A 189 -13.64 -12.27 -17.05
C ALA A 189 -14.20 -12.47 -15.64
N SER A 190 -13.33 -12.41 -14.63
CA SER A 190 -13.76 -12.34 -13.24
C SER A 190 -14.56 -11.06 -13.01
N ALA A 191 -15.73 -11.17 -12.38
CA ALA A 191 -16.47 -9.98 -11.97
C ALA A 191 -15.62 -9.21 -10.95
N THR A 192 -15.24 -7.97 -11.29
CA THR A 192 -14.56 -7.11 -10.31
C THR A 192 -15.53 -6.87 -9.15
N PRO A 193 -15.14 -7.11 -7.89
CA PRO A 193 -16.03 -6.83 -6.77
C PRO A 193 -16.42 -5.35 -6.80
N THR A 194 -17.71 -5.07 -6.84
CA THR A 194 -18.21 -3.70 -6.72
C THR A 194 -17.86 -3.18 -5.34
N THR A 195 -17.31 -1.98 -5.28
CA THR A 195 -16.95 -1.34 -4.01
C THR A 195 -17.56 0.05 -3.91
N VAL A 196 -17.85 0.45 -2.68
CA VAL A 196 -18.33 1.79 -2.34
C VAL A 196 -17.26 2.56 -1.59
N SER A 197 -17.50 3.86 -1.37
CA SER A 197 -16.58 4.76 -0.69
C SER A 197 -17.30 5.66 0.31
N ILE A 198 -16.58 6.16 1.31
CA ILE A 198 -17.04 7.23 2.20
C ILE A 198 -16.07 8.39 2.06
N LYS A 199 -16.60 9.57 1.72
CA LYS A 199 -15.84 10.81 1.55
C LYS A 199 -16.38 11.91 2.44
N GLY A 200 -15.46 12.75 2.90
CA GLY A 200 -15.80 13.82 3.82
C GLY A 200 -14.69 14.83 3.99
N LYS A 201 -14.95 15.81 4.84
CA LYS A 201 -14.04 16.92 5.11
C LYS A 201 -14.00 17.27 6.60
N VAL A 202 -12.84 17.68 7.07
CA VAL A 202 -12.66 18.21 8.42
C VAL A 202 -12.29 19.69 8.35
N THR A 203 -12.95 20.49 9.20
CA THR A 203 -12.75 21.94 9.29
C THR A 203 -12.46 22.36 10.72
N LEU A 204 -11.76 23.48 10.90
CA LEU A 204 -11.59 24.18 12.18
C LEU A 204 -12.27 25.55 12.04
N GLY A 205 -13.48 25.68 12.60
CA GLY A 205 -14.35 26.81 12.25
C GLY A 205 -14.69 26.79 10.76
N THR A 206 -14.39 27.86 10.04
CA THR A 206 -14.57 27.96 8.58
C THR A 206 -13.36 27.49 7.77
N SER A 207 -12.23 27.21 8.42
CA SER A 207 -10.97 26.86 7.75
C SER A 207 -10.85 25.36 7.54
N ASN A 208 -10.25 24.95 6.40
CA ASN A 208 -9.94 23.55 6.12
C ASN A 208 -8.87 23.02 7.07
N MET A 209 -9.00 21.76 7.52
CA MET A 209 -8.08 21.19 8.49
C MET A 209 -7.36 19.94 7.96
N ALA A 210 -6.10 20.10 7.62
CA ALA A 210 -5.21 19.02 7.18
C ALA A 210 -4.65 18.19 8.34
N GLY A 211 -4.23 16.96 8.05
CA GLY A 211 -3.55 16.06 8.98
C GLY A 211 -4.40 15.65 10.18
N VAL A 212 -5.73 15.59 10.03
CA VAL A 212 -6.63 14.94 10.99
C VAL A 212 -6.66 13.45 10.64
N THR A 213 -6.38 12.59 11.62
CA THR A 213 -6.48 11.15 11.43
C THR A 213 -7.94 10.76 11.42
N MET A 214 -8.39 10.20 10.30
CA MET A 214 -9.72 9.63 10.14
C MET A 214 -9.58 8.12 10.25
N LYS A 215 -10.22 7.53 11.26
CA LYS A 215 -10.25 6.08 11.46
C LYS A 215 -11.59 5.52 10.98
N LEU A 216 -11.53 4.46 10.18
CA LEU A 216 -12.66 3.63 9.79
C LEU A 216 -12.63 2.33 10.60
N THR A 217 -13.75 1.92 11.18
CA THR A 217 -13.94 0.61 11.81
C THR A 217 -15.22 -0.06 11.31
N GLY A 218 -15.44 -1.33 11.66
CA GLY A 218 -16.58 -2.14 11.24
C GLY A 218 -16.15 -3.25 10.28
N SER A 219 -16.88 -3.42 9.16
CA SER A 219 -16.59 -4.43 8.13
C SER A 219 -15.25 -4.25 7.42
N LYS A 220 -14.60 -3.08 7.57
CA LYS A 220 -13.21 -2.81 7.21
C LYS A 220 -12.59 -1.90 8.25
N VAL A 221 -11.31 -2.12 8.57
CA VAL A 221 -10.53 -1.21 9.40
C VAL A 221 -9.51 -0.49 8.52
N ALA A 222 -9.51 0.84 8.57
CA ALA A 222 -8.58 1.67 7.82
C ALA A 222 -8.29 2.98 8.55
N SER A 223 -7.21 3.65 8.19
CA SER A 223 -6.87 4.97 8.69
C SER A 223 -6.30 5.82 7.56
N VAL A 224 -6.78 7.04 7.43
CA VAL A 224 -6.28 8.04 6.46
C VAL A 224 -6.12 9.37 7.15
N MET A 225 -5.29 10.27 6.59
CA MET A 225 -5.21 11.65 7.06
C MET A 225 -5.91 12.59 6.09
N THR A 226 -6.52 13.65 6.61
CA THR A 226 -7.06 14.71 5.75
C THR A 226 -5.95 15.44 4.99
N ASN A 227 -6.19 15.77 3.72
CA ASN A 227 -5.26 16.52 2.86
C ASN A 227 -5.24 18.03 3.21
N SER A 228 -4.50 18.85 2.46
CA SER A 228 -4.44 20.33 2.65
C SER A 228 -5.80 21.03 2.52
N LEU A 229 -6.74 20.43 1.78
CA LEU A 229 -8.11 20.89 1.65
C LEU A 229 -9.02 20.36 2.77
N GLY A 230 -8.49 19.58 3.72
CA GLY A 230 -9.24 18.98 4.81
C GLY A 230 -10.04 17.74 4.42
N GLU A 231 -9.87 17.22 3.22
CA GLU A 231 -10.67 16.11 2.68
C GLU A 231 -10.06 14.76 3.02
N TYR A 232 -10.91 13.76 3.20
CA TYR A 232 -10.52 12.36 3.37
C TYR A 232 -11.41 11.44 2.52
N THR A 233 -10.91 10.25 2.22
CA THR A 233 -11.68 9.23 1.49
C THR A 233 -11.28 7.83 1.94
N PHE A 234 -12.27 6.98 2.18
CA PHE A 234 -12.10 5.53 2.27
C PHE A 234 -12.67 4.88 1.01
N THR A 235 -11.86 4.08 0.31
CA THR A 235 -12.27 3.33 -0.89
C THR A 235 -12.25 1.82 -0.65
N GLY A 236 -12.78 1.06 -1.60
CA GLY A 236 -12.75 -0.40 -1.54
C GLY A 236 -13.55 -0.94 -0.36
N LEU A 237 -14.70 -0.33 -0.07
CA LEU A 237 -15.62 -0.78 0.97
C LEU A 237 -16.62 -1.76 0.35
N THR A 238 -16.90 -2.84 1.08
CA THR A 238 -17.86 -3.87 0.67
C THR A 238 -19.29 -3.35 0.78
N PRO A 239 -20.08 -3.39 -0.31
CA PRO A 239 -21.51 -3.08 -0.23
C PRO A 239 -22.22 -3.96 0.82
N GLY A 240 -23.14 -3.37 1.56
CA GLY A 240 -23.85 -4.01 2.69
C GLY A 240 -23.06 -4.07 4.00
N GLY A 241 -21.80 -3.63 4.01
CA GLY A 241 -20.99 -3.54 5.22
C GLY A 241 -21.46 -2.45 6.19
N SER A 242 -21.06 -2.57 7.46
CA SER A 242 -21.27 -1.54 8.49
C SER A 242 -19.96 -0.84 8.80
N TYR A 243 -19.97 0.49 8.88
CA TYR A 243 -18.79 1.33 8.97
C TYR A 243 -18.97 2.48 9.95
N THR A 244 -17.95 2.73 10.77
CA THR A 244 -17.90 3.91 11.65
C THR A 244 -16.66 4.74 11.33
N VAL A 245 -16.86 6.04 11.10
CA VAL A 245 -15.78 7.01 10.88
C VAL A 245 -15.58 7.84 12.14
N THR A 246 -14.34 7.89 12.63
CA THR A 246 -13.95 8.62 13.86
C THR A 246 -12.79 9.55 13.55
N PRO A 247 -12.94 10.89 13.66
CA PRO A 247 -11.83 11.82 13.58
C PRO A 247 -11.00 11.81 14.86
N TRP A 248 -9.70 12.04 14.73
CA TRP A 248 -8.79 12.25 15.84
C TRP A 248 -7.65 13.18 15.43
N LYS A 249 -7.34 14.15 16.29
CA LYS A 249 -6.13 14.97 16.19
C LYS A 249 -5.76 15.50 17.55
N LEU A 250 -4.49 15.33 17.93
CA LEU A 250 -3.98 15.84 19.20
C LEU A 250 -4.19 17.36 19.30
N GLY A 251 -4.69 17.81 20.46
CA GLY A 251 -4.97 19.22 20.72
C GLY A 251 -6.33 19.72 20.25
N TYR A 252 -7.16 18.85 19.67
CA TYR A 252 -8.48 19.19 19.15
C TYR A 252 -9.55 18.25 19.69
N SER A 253 -10.74 18.80 19.87
CA SER A 253 -12.00 18.07 20.04
C SER A 253 -12.83 18.19 18.77
N PHE A 254 -13.85 17.34 18.61
CA PHE A 254 -14.72 17.35 17.44
C PHE A 254 -16.17 17.48 17.88
N ALA A 255 -16.95 18.32 17.18
CA ALA A 255 -18.37 18.52 17.48
C ALA A 255 -19.17 17.22 17.39
N SER A 256 -18.79 16.34 16.45
CA SER A 256 -19.22 14.96 16.38
C SER A 256 -18.00 14.07 16.55
N VAL A 257 -18.05 13.16 17.52
CA VAL A 257 -16.91 12.25 17.81
C VAL A 257 -16.84 11.06 16.85
N SER A 258 -17.93 10.73 16.16
CA SER A 258 -17.98 9.72 15.10
C SER A 258 -19.24 9.85 14.24
N SER A 259 -19.27 9.11 13.12
CA SER A 259 -20.47 8.88 12.31
C SER A 259 -20.51 7.42 11.88
N ALA A 260 -21.65 6.75 12.11
CA ALA A 260 -21.82 5.32 11.85
C ALA A 260 -22.85 5.09 10.75
N TYR A 261 -22.60 4.10 9.89
CA TYR A 261 -23.42 3.71 8.76
C TYR A 261 -23.56 2.20 8.75
N THR A 262 -24.79 1.69 8.82
CA THR A 262 -25.07 0.26 8.68
C THR A 262 -25.54 -0.03 7.26
N ASN A 263 -25.25 -1.22 6.76
CA ASN A 263 -25.72 -1.70 5.45
C ASN A 263 -25.44 -0.71 4.30
N LEU A 264 -24.17 -0.30 4.15
CA LEU A 264 -23.76 0.70 3.18
C LEU A 264 -23.84 0.15 1.74
N THR A 265 -24.86 0.49 0.97
CA THR A 265 -25.06 -0.01 -0.40
C THR A 265 -24.47 0.89 -1.50
N GLN A 266 -24.22 2.17 -1.19
CA GLN A 266 -23.73 3.17 -2.14
C GLN A 266 -22.64 4.05 -1.54
N SER A 267 -21.88 4.75 -2.39
CA SER A 267 -20.86 5.70 -1.93
C SER A 267 -21.49 6.91 -1.25
N LEU A 268 -20.90 7.35 -0.14
CA LEU A 268 -21.30 8.55 0.60
C LEU A 268 -20.30 9.68 0.40
N THR A 269 -20.83 10.91 0.33
CA THR A 269 -20.05 12.15 0.30
C THR A 269 -20.61 13.12 1.35
N GLY A 270 -19.85 14.15 1.71
CA GLY A 270 -20.28 15.15 2.68
C GLY A 270 -20.29 14.69 4.14
N ILE A 271 -19.59 13.59 4.46
CA ILE A 271 -19.44 13.12 5.84
C ILE A 271 -18.44 14.01 6.57
N ASN A 272 -18.90 15.14 7.07
CA ASN A 272 -18.01 16.20 7.54
C ASN A 272 -17.89 16.24 9.07
N PHE A 273 -16.72 16.65 9.56
CA PHE A 273 -16.48 16.87 10.98
C PHE A 273 -15.97 18.29 11.22
N VAL A 274 -16.40 18.89 12.33
CA VAL A 274 -15.95 20.22 12.75
C VAL A 274 -15.11 20.08 14.00
N ALA A 275 -13.82 20.39 13.88
CA ALA A 275 -12.85 20.43 14.95
C ALA A 275 -12.98 21.73 15.76
N ARG A 276 -12.60 21.65 17.03
CA ARG A 276 -12.47 22.76 17.96
C ARG A 276 -11.12 22.65 18.66
N ALA A 277 -10.36 23.74 18.69
CA ALA A 277 -9.09 23.78 19.40
C ALA A 277 -9.34 23.62 20.90
N THR A 278 -8.67 22.66 21.53
CA THR A 278 -8.69 22.49 22.97
C THR A 278 -7.57 23.33 23.58
N SER A 279 -7.84 24.03 24.67
CA SER A 279 -6.84 24.82 25.38
C SER A 279 -6.91 24.61 26.88
N TYR A 280 -5.76 24.72 27.53
CA TYR A 280 -5.61 24.56 28.97
C TYR A 280 -4.93 25.77 29.61
N THR A 281 -4.85 25.76 30.94
CA THR A 281 -4.20 26.80 31.73
C THR A 281 -3.06 26.21 32.55
N ILE A 282 -1.93 26.89 32.65
CA ILE A 282 -0.91 26.59 33.67
C ILE A 282 -0.86 27.77 34.64
N SER A 283 -1.11 27.52 35.92
CA SER A 283 -1.17 28.56 36.95
C SER A 283 -0.46 28.14 38.23
N GLY A 284 -0.20 29.07 39.13
CA GLY A 284 0.28 28.72 40.46
C GLY A 284 0.69 29.92 41.28
N ARG A 285 1.47 29.68 42.32
CA ARG A 285 1.94 30.70 43.27
C ARG A 285 3.44 30.68 43.43
N VAL A 286 4.03 31.87 43.61
CA VAL A 286 5.38 32.02 44.15
C VAL A 286 5.25 32.41 45.62
N VAL A 287 5.72 31.54 46.52
CA VAL A 287 5.59 31.72 47.98
C VAL A 287 6.96 31.70 48.64
N LYS A 288 7.09 32.41 49.77
CA LYS A 288 8.31 32.36 50.58
C LYS A 288 8.45 30.97 51.18
N ALA A 289 9.63 30.37 51.03
CA ALA A 289 9.91 29.00 51.46
C ALA A 289 9.57 28.78 52.94
N GLY A 290 8.86 27.69 53.23
CA GLY A 290 8.40 27.34 54.58
C GLY A 290 7.17 28.11 55.07
N THR A 291 6.53 28.91 54.21
CA THR A 291 5.35 29.73 54.58
C THR A 291 4.27 29.69 53.48
N THR A 292 3.11 30.29 53.74
CA THR A 292 2.04 30.51 52.75
C THR A 292 2.03 31.93 52.18
N THR A 293 2.97 32.78 52.61
CA THR A 293 3.09 34.18 52.18
C THR A 293 3.51 34.24 50.72
N GLY A 294 2.65 34.84 49.89
CA GLY A 294 2.95 35.07 48.48
C GLY A 294 3.99 36.17 48.27
N ILE A 295 4.73 36.07 47.18
CA ILE A 295 5.69 37.10 46.78
C ILE A 295 5.16 37.79 45.52
N ALA A 296 4.83 39.07 45.65
CA ALA A 296 4.40 39.91 44.54
C ALA A 296 5.59 40.35 43.67
N GLY A 297 5.34 40.65 42.40
CA GLY A 297 6.35 41.23 41.52
C GLY A 297 7.36 40.23 40.92
N VAL A 298 7.21 38.93 41.18
CA VAL A 298 8.07 37.91 40.56
C VAL A 298 7.62 37.72 39.12
N THR A 299 8.54 37.98 38.17
CA THR A 299 8.31 37.62 36.77
C THR A 299 8.42 36.11 36.61
N VAL A 300 7.39 35.46 36.08
CA VAL A 300 7.35 34.04 35.74
C VAL A 300 7.23 33.92 34.23
N GLY A 301 8.19 33.23 33.61
CA GLY A 301 8.22 32.99 32.18
C GLY A 301 7.67 31.61 31.82
N LEU A 302 6.90 31.57 30.74
CA LEU A 302 6.51 30.38 30.00
C LEU A 302 7.26 30.36 28.68
N THR A 303 7.82 29.21 28.31
CA THR A 303 8.50 28.97 27.02
C THR A 303 8.04 27.64 26.42
N GLY A 304 8.36 27.39 25.14
CA GLY A 304 7.97 26.17 24.41
C GLY A 304 7.01 26.48 23.27
N SER A 305 5.88 25.78 23.19
CA SER A 305 4.84 25.99 22.17
C SER A 305 4.16 27.37 22.23
N ARG A 306 4.32 28.08 23.34
CA ARG A 306 4.03 29.51 23.46
C ARG A 306 5.06 30.13 24.40
N ALA A 307 5.45 31.37 24.11
CA ALA A 307 6.35 32.14 24.96
C ALA A 307 5.63 33.38 25.49
N VAL A 308 5.58 33.54 26.82
CA VAL A 308 4.95 34.70 27.48
C VAL A 308 5.48 34.83 28.90
N ASN A 309 5.60 36.07 29.38
CA ASN A 309 5.94 36.36 30.78
C ASN A 309 4.72 36.96 31.48
N VAL A 310 4.55 36.62 32.75
CA VAL A 310 3.55 37.22 33.65
C VAL A 310 4.23 37.62 34.95
N VAL A 311 3.61 38.52 35.71
CA VAL A 311 4.11 38.95 37.01
C VAL A 311 3.16 38.47 38.09
N THR A 312 3.70 38.00 39.21
CA THR A 312 2.86 37.56 40.33
C THR A 312 2.11 38.73 40.98
N ASP A 313 0.84 38.49 41.30
CA ASP A 313 -0.01 39.46 42.00
C ASP A 313 0.39 39.67 43.47
N ALA A 314 -0.35 40.53 44.20
CA ALA A 314 -0.10 40.85 45.61
C ALA A 314 -0.09 39.60 46.54
N THR A 315 -0.78 38.53 46.15
CA THR A 315 -0.84 37.26 46.87
C THR A 315 0.05 36.18 46.28
N GLY A 316 0.90 36.54 45.30
CA GLY A 316 1.88 35.66 44.67
C GLY A 316 1.34 34.79 43.54
N ASN A 317 0.09 34.97 43.07
CA ASN A 317 -0.47 34.12 42.01
C ASN A 317 0.01 34.55 40.62
N TYR A 318 0.11 33.58 39.70
CA TYR A 318 0.33 33.80 38.28
C TYR A 318 -0.49 32.79 37.45
N SER A 319 -0.78 33.12 36.18
CA SER A 319 -1.54 32.25 35.28
C SER A 319 -1.20 32.47 33.81
N PHE A 320 -1.11 31.37 33.07
CA PHE A 320 -0.99 31.33 31.62
C PHE A 320 -2.23 30.65 31.02
N ALA A 321 -3.18 31.43 30.51
CA ALA A 321 -4.44 30.93 29.95
C ALA A 321 -4.34 30.57 28.46
N SER A 322 -5.32 29.81 27.95
CA SER A 322 -5.48 29.52 26.51
C SER A 322 -4.25 28.87 25.87
N LEU A 323 -3.58 27.97 26.59
CA LEU A 323 -2.43 27.22 26.09
C LEU A 323 -2.92 26.10 25.17
N PRO A 324 -2.45 26.03 23.91
CA PRO A 324 -2.77 24.93 23.02
C PRO A 324 -2.54 23.56 23.67
N ALA A 325 -3.59 22.73 23.67
CA ALA A 325 -3.51 21.35 24.10
C ALA A 325 -2.50 20.57 23.24
N GLY A 326 -1.77 19.65 23.86
CA GLY A 326 -0.68 18.92 23.25
C GLY A 326 0.63 19.70 23.07
N GLY A 327 0.65 20.99 23.41
CA GLY A 327 1.88 21.78 23.41
C GLY A 327 2.86 21.38 24.52
N ASN A 328 4.13 21.70 24.32
CA ASN A 328 5.20 21.53 25.31
C ASN A 328 5.52 22.87 25.94
N TYR A 329 5.59 22.92 27.27
CA TYR A 329 5.77 24.17 28.01
C TYR A 329 6.80 24.03 29.13
N THR A 330 7.63 25.05 29.31
CA THR A 330 8.51 25.17 30.48
C THR A 330 8.18 26.46 31.22
N VAL A 331 7.81 26.33 32.49
CA VAL A 331 7.53 27.43 33.41
C VAL A 331 8.75 27.69 34.29
N ARG A 332 9.19 28.94 34.41
CA ARG A 332 10.38 29.32 35.16
C ARG A 332 10.26 30.74 35.75
N PRO A 333 10.42 30.91 37.06
CA PRO A 333 10.63 32.24 37.63
C PRO A 333 11.92 32.88 37.09
N ALA A 334 11.89 34.18 36.80
CA ALA A 334 13.05 34.92 36.35
C ALA A 334 14.15 34.92 37.43
N THR A 335 15.41 34.93 37.00
CA THR A 335 16.55 35.00 37.92
C THR A 335 16.46 36.24 38.80
N SER A 336 16.66 36.07 40.11
CA SER A 336 16.58 37.14 41.09
C SER A 336 17.89 37.27 41.87
N THR A 337 18.25 38.49 42.24
CA THR A 337 19.32 38.76 43.23
C THR A 337 18.82 38.58 44.66
N MET A 338 17.51 38.58 44.91
CA MET A 338 16.95 38.37 46.24
C MET A 338 16.61 36.91 46.52
N TRP A 339 16.10 36.19 45.52
CA TRP A 339 15.48 34.87 45.73
C TRP A 339 16.16 33.77 44.90
N SER A 340 16.28 32.58 45.48
CA SER A 340 16.43 31.31 44.76
C SER A 340 15.09 30.59 44.74
N TYR A 341 14.78 29.87 43.66
CA TYR A 341 13.49 29.21 43.49
C TYR A 341 13.64 27.69 43.44
N SER A 342 12.73 26.98 44.08
CA SER A 342 12.61 25.52 44.04
C SER A 342 11.18 25.11 43.67
N PRO A 343 11.00 24.32 42.58
CA PRO A 343 12.02 23.98 41.59
C PRO A 343 12.51 25.23 40.83
N ILE A 344 13.66 25.17 40.14
CA ILE A 344 14.10 26.31 39.30
C ILE A 344 13.23 26.50 38.06
N SER A 345 12.60 25.43 37.60
CA SER A 345 11.64 25.40 36.50
C SER A 345 10.83 24.11 36.54
N LYS A 346 9.70 24.08 35.82
CA LYS A 346 8.94 22.85 35.55
C LYS A 346 8.64 22.76 34.06
N SER A 347 8.87 21.59 33.48
CA SER A 347 8.45 21.29 32.10
C SER A 347 7.21 20.39 32.09
N TYR A 348 6.32 20.66 31.15
CA TYR A 348 5.15 19.87 30.79
C TYR A 348 5.28 19.49 29.32
N THR A 349 5.32 18.20 29.05
CA THR A 349 5.26 17.68 27.68
C THR A 349 3.81 17.30 27.37
N ASN A 350 3.36 17.54 26.15
CA ASN A 350 2.04 17.18 25.67
C ASN A 350 0.92 17.58 26.66
N LEU A 351 0.67 18.88 26.82
CA LEU A 351 -0.28 19.37 27.82
C LEU A 351 -1.71 18.86 27.55
N VAL A 352 -2.19 17.91 28.35
CA VAL A 352 -3.52 17.27 28.21
C VAL A 352 -4.56 17.73 29.24
N ALA A 353 -4.17 18.59 30.18
CA ALA A 353 -5.04 19.16 31.19
C ALA A 353 -4.42 20.43 31.77
N SER A 354 -5.24 21.29 32.39
CA SER A 354 -4.74 22.43 33.15
C SER A 354 -3.85 21.97 34.32
N GLN A 355 -2.80 22.72 34.62
CA GLN A 355 -1.80 22.35 35.62
C GLN A 355 -1.60 23.44 36.67
N ALA A 356 -1.30 23.01 37.88
CA ALA A 356 -0.86 23.87 38.96
C ALA A 356 0.64 23.71 39.20
N GLN A 357 1.41 24.81 39.19
CA GLN A 357 2.85 24.81 39.47
C GLN A 357 3.21 25.91 40.46
N ASN A 358 3.59 25.51 41.68
CA ASN A 358 4.07 26.46 42.67
C ASN A 358 5.60 26.53 42.68
N PHE A 359 6.14 27.65 43.13
CA PHE A 359 7.56 27.85 43.35
C PHE A 359 7.81 28.36 44.76
N ASN A 360 8.68 27.67 45.49
CA ASN A 360 9.16 28.12 46.78
C ASN A 360 10.38 29.02 46.58
N ALA A 361 10.32 30.24 47.11
CA ALA A 361 11.37 31.22 47.04
C ALA A 361 12.14 31.28 48.37
N SER A 362 13.42 30.92 48.34
CA SER A 362 14.32 31.05 49.49
C SER A 362 15.12 32.33 49.35
N LEU A 363 15.20 33.11 50.43
CA LEU A 363 15.98 34.35 50.42
C LEU A 363 17.46 33.97 50.27
N LYS A 364 18.13 34.57 49.29
CA LYS A 364 19.57 34.38 49.10
C LYS A 364 20.35 34.96 50.27
N THR A 365 21.51 34.39 50.51
CA THR A 365 22.51 34.98 51.39
C THR A 365 23.80 35.25 50.62
N TYR A 366 24.52 36.27 51.05
CA TYR A 366 25.77 36.72 50.46
C TYR A 366 26.86 36.86 51.52
N THR A 367 28.08 37.04 51.06
CA THR A 367 29.27 37.23 51.90
C THR A 367 29.85 38.62 51.68
N ILE A 368 30.27 39.29 52.75
CA ILE A 368 31.11 40.49 52.71
C ILE A 368 32.45 40.13 53.34
N SER A 369 33.55 40.27 52.60
CA SER A 369 34.91 40.03 53.08
C SER A 369 35.85 41.18 52.72
N GLY A 370 36.91 41.33 53.49
CA GLY A 370 37.88 42.41 53.30
C GLY A 370 39.17 42.19 54.06
N LYS A 371 40.06 43.16 53.95
CA LYS A 371 41.32 43.25 54.69
C LYS A 371 41.43 44.56 55.46
N VAL A 372 42.11 44.51 56.59
CA VAL A 372 42.60 45.67 57.32
C VAL A 372 44.11 45.70 57.19
N THR A 373 44.68 46.75 56.61
CA THR A 373 46.13 46.91 56.42
C THR A 373 46.66 48.17 57.11
N VAL A 374 47.97 48.24 57.33
CA VAL A 374 48.62 49.47 57.79
C VAL A 374 48.62 50.49 56.63
N ALA A 375 48.30 51.75 56.92
CA ALA A 375 48.26 52.82 55.93
C ALA A 375 49.56 52.88 55.11
N GLY A 376 49.42 52.98 53.78
CA GLY A 376 50.54 53.02 52.85
C GLY A 376 51.25 51.67 52.59
N THR A 377 50.78 50.56 53.18
CA THR A 377 51.42 49.24 53.01
C THR A 377 50.41 48.14 52.68
N THR A 378 50.92 46.96 52.31
CA THR A 378 50.15 45.72 52.17
C THR A 378 50.13 44.87 53.45
N THR A 379 50.79 45.34 54.51
CA THR A 379 50.91 44.63 55.79
C THR A 379 49.57 44.57 56.49
N GLY A 380 49.08 43.36 56.77
CA GLY A 380 47.82 43.15 57.47
C GLY A 380 47.88 43.53 58.94
N VAL A 381 46.79 44.09 59.47
CA VAL A 381 46.62 44.36 60.90
C VAL A 381 45.76 43.25 61.49
N GLY A 382 46.38 42.34 62.23
CA GLY A 382 45.66 41.32 63.00
C GLY A 382 44.94 41.87 64.22
N THR A 383 44.05 41.05 64.78
CA THR A 383 43.31 41.33 66.03
C THR A 383 42.42 42.59 66.02
N VAL A 384 42.07 43.10 64.85
CA VAL A 384 41.09 44.18 64.70
C VAL A 384 39.69 43.59 64.83
N ALA A 385 38.87 44.15 65.72
CA ALA A 385 37.46 43.77 65.82
C ALA A 385 36.67 44.51 64.74
N VAL A 386 36.29 43.81 63.68
CA VAL A 386 35.38 44.32 62.64
C VAL A 386 33.96 43.94 63.03
N SER A 387 33.08 44.92 63.18
CA SER A 387 31.66 44.70 63.46
C SER A 387 30.84 44.87 62.19
N ILE A 388 29.77 44.10 62.03
CA ILE A 388 28.74 44.30 61.01
C ILE A 388 27.39 44.51 61.69
N THR A 389 26.70 45.57 61.28
CA THR A 389 25.36 45.95 61.74
C THR A 389 24.45 46.15 60.54
N SER A 390 23.13 46.19 60.76
CA SER A 390 22.16 46.59 59.75
C SER A 390 21.34 47.75 60.31
N PRO A 391 21.12 48.84 59.55
CA PRO A 391 20.23 49.92 59.98
C PRO A 391 18.76 49.47 60.01
N THR A 392 18.44 48.33 59.39
CA THR A 392 17.10 47.73 59.40
C THR A 392 16.98 46.74 60.55
N ALA A 393 15.88 46.81 61.31
CA ALA A 393 15.59 45.92 62.43
C ALA A 393 15.62 44.41 62.04
N GLY A 394 15.78 43.56 63.05
CA GLY A 394 15.77 42.10 62.88
C GLY A 394 17.06 41.51 62.30
N PHE A 395 18.19 42.19 62.47
CA PHE A 395 19.53 41.63 62.23
C PHE A 395 20.35 41.72 63.52
N THR A 396 20.85 40.59 64.00
CA THR A 396 21.76 40.54 65.13
C THR A 396 23.16 40.94 64.69
N ALA A 397 23.73 41.96 65.31
CA ALA A 397 25.08 42.42 65.02
C ALA A 397 26.11 41.29 65.24
N ARG A 398 27.13 41.22 64.38
CA ARG A 398 28.20 40.23 64.46
C ARG A 398 29.54 40.92 64.50
N THR A 399 30.50 40.34 65.22
CA THR A 399 31.89 40.81 65.25
C THR A 399 32.82 39.71 64.78
N PHE A 400 33.79 40.07 63.95
CA PHE A 400 34.84 39.19 63.44
C PHE A 400 36.19 39.81 63.78
N THR A 401 37.12 39.01 64.29
CA THR A 401 38.48 39.47 64.60
C THR A 401 39.41 39.15 63.42
N THR A 402 40.14 40.14 62.92
CA THR A 402 41.01 39.93 61.75
C THR A 402 42.12 38.90 62.01
N SER A 403 42.43 38.11 60.99
CA SER A 403 43.59 37.21 60.97
C SER A 403 44.91 37.99 61.06
N SER A 404 46.03 37.30 61.29
CA SER A 404 47.37 37.90 61.23
C SER A 404 47.68 38.62 59.91
N THR A 405 47.03 38.22 58.82
CA THR A 405 47.11 38.85 57.49
C THR A 405 46.05 39.94 57.25
N GLY A 406 45.33 40.33 58.29
CA GLY A 406 44.32 41.40 58.27
C GLY A 406 42.96 41.01 57.70
N GLY A 407 42.73 39.74 57.34
CA GLY A 407 41.51 39.31 56.67
C GLY A 407 40.30 39.18 57.61
N TYR A 408 39.12 39.55 57.12
CA TYR A 408 37.83 39.29 57.78
C TYR A 408 36.75 38.83 56.79
N SER A 409 35.73 38.11 57.27
CA SER A 409 34.63 37.63 56.43
C SER A 409 33.32 37.44 57.21
N PHE A 410 32.23 37.98 56.66
CA PHE A 410 30.86 37.78 57.13
C PHE A 410 30.05 37.04 56.06
N ALA A 411 29.88 35.73 56.24
CA ALA A 411 29.04 34.90 55.37
C ALA A 411 27.59 34.83 55.88
N GLY A 412 26.66 34.43 55.01
CA GLY A 412 25.27 34.18 55.39
C GLY A 412 24.45 35.46 55.61
N LEU A 413 24.83 36.58 54.99
CA LEU A 413 24.14 37.86 55.10
C LEU A 413 22.89 37.87 54.20
N PRO A 414 21.66 38.02 54.73
CA PRO A 414 20.45 38.07 53.92
C PRO A 414 20.51 39.10 52.78
N ALA A 415 20.13 38.67 51.58
CA ALA A 415 20.02 39.52 50.40
C ALA A 415 19.01 40.67 50.60
N GLY A 416 19.25 41.80 49.94
CA GLY A 416 18.37 42.97 49.96
C GLY A 416 18.45 43.81 51.24
N ARG A 417 19.16 43.35 52.27
CA ARG A 417 19.44 44.17 53.47
C ARG A 417 20.60 45.13 53.25
N SER A 418 20.56 46.27 53.92
CA SER A 418 21.70 47.17 54.03
C SER A 418 22.58 46.81 55.22
N TYR A 419 23.89 46.99 55.11
CA TYR A 419 24.87 46.67 56.13
C TYR A 419 25.85 47.82 56.35
N VAL A 420 26.32 47.98 57.58
CA VAL A 420 27.42 48.88 57.94
C VAL A 420 28.49 48.06 58.64
N ILE A 421 29.73 48.16 58.14
CA ILE A 421 30.91 47.53 58.75
C ILE A 421 31.83 48.57 59.37
N THR A 422 32.28 48.31 60.60
CA THR A 422 33.09 49.25 61.39
C THR A 422 34.24 48.52 62.08
N PRO A 423 35.51 48.80 61.73
CA PRO A 423 36.69 48.27 62.42
C PRO A 423 36.96 49.02 63.73
N ARG A 424 37.43 48.31 64.75
CA ARG A 424 37.85 48.88 66.03
C ARG A 424 39.06 48.12 66.58
N LYS A 425 40.10 48.88 66.95
CA LYS A 425 41.28 48.41 67.65
C LYS A 425 41.86 49.60 68.43
N THR A 426 42.14 49.40 69.72
CA THR A 426 42.72 50.45 70.57
C THR A 426 44.05 50.92 69.98
N GLY A 427 44.26 52.24 69.95
CA GLY A 427 45.46 52.86 69.36
C GLY A 427 45.42 53.02 67.84
N TYR A 428 44.39 52.55 67.13
CA TYR A 428 44.31 52.70 65.67
C TYR A 428 43.17 53.63 65.26
N ILE A 429 43.43 54.49 64.28
CA ILE A 429 42.43 55.25 63.52
C ILE A 429 42.28 54.59 62.15
N PHE A 430 41.06 54.17 61.79
CA PHE A 430 40.77 53.52 60.52
C PHE A 430 40.20 54.48 59.49
N THR A 431 40.68 54.38 58.25
CA THR A 431 40.18 55.10 57.08
C THR A 431 39.70 54.08 56.03
N PRO A 432 38.44 54.17 55.56
CA PRO A 432 37.35 54.95 56.15
C PRO A 432 36.98 54.45 57.57
N ALA A 433 36.29 55.25 58.38
CA ALA A 433 35.89 54.83 59.73
C ALA A 433 34.82 53.72 59.71
N SER A 434 34.03 53.64 58.64
CA SER A 434 33.05 52.59 58.38
C SER A 434 32.79 52.47 56.89
N ARG A 435 32.11 51.38 56.47
CA ARG A 435 31.62 51.22 55.09
C ARG A 435 30.19 50.72 55.09
N SER A 436 29.40 51.23 54.15
CA SER A 436 27.99 50.89 54.00
C SER A 436 27.73 50.16 52.70
N PHE A 437 26.89 49.14 52.75
CA PHE A 437 26.40 48.38 51.61
C PHE A 437 24.89 48.53 51.59
N THR A 438 24.34 49.11 50.53
CA THR A 438 22.90 49.28 50.37
C THR A 438 22.34 48.11 49.59
N GLU A 439 21.27 47.48 50.10
CA GLU A 439 20.58 46.35 49.46
C GLU A 439 21.54 45.29 48.88
N LEU A 440 22.13 44.47 49.74
CA LEU A 440 23.15 43.49 49.34
C LEU A 440 22.61 42.53 48.25
N LYS A 441 23.12 42.65 47.01
CA LYS A 441 22.67 41.91 45.82
C LYS A 441 23.67 40.88 45.30
N ALA A 442 24.88 40.85 45.85
CA ALA A 442 25.96 39.95 45.47
C ALA A 442 27.03 39.88 46.56
N ASN A 443 27.89 38.85 46.49
CA ASN A 443 29.09 38.77 47.33
C ASN A 443 30.00 39.99 47.12
N GLN A 444 30.56 40.51 48.21
CA GLN A 444 31.49 41.63 48.22
C GLN A 444 32.86 41.11 48.67
N PRO A 445 33.77 40.78 47.72
CA PRO A 445 35.10 40.29 48.08
C PRO A 445 36.01 41.42 48.57
N ALA A 446 37.18 41.04 49.08
CA ALA A 446 38.20 42.00 49.49
C ALA A 446 38.62 42.92 48.34
N GLY A 447 38.59 44.24 48.59
CA GLY A 447 38.90 45.26 47.62
C GLY A 447 38.65 46.65 48.17
N THR A 448 38.79 47.69 47.35
CA THR A 448 38.70 49.09 47.78
C THR A 448 37.34 49.45 48.40
N ALA A 449 36.28 48.69 48.10
CA ALA A 449 34.94 48.90 48.64
C ALA A 449 34.69 48.22 50.00
N THR A 450 35.59 47.33 50.44
CA THR A 450 35.47 46.55 51.69
C THR A 450 36.66 46.80 52.62
N ASN A 451 37.86 47.03 52.10
CA ASN A 451 39.09 47.13 52.90
C ASN A 451 39.19 48.41 53.74
N PHE A 452 39.96 48.32 54.83
CA PHE A 452 40.29 49.45 55.70
C PHE A 452 41.79 49.62 55.82
N THR A 453 42.25 50.86 55.98
CA THR A 453 43.63 51.15 56.36
C THR A 453 43.67 51.72 57.77
N GLY A 454 44.48 51.16 58.64
CA GLY A 454 44.71 51.65 60.01
C GLY A 454 46.01 52.45 60.10
N THR A 455 45.96 53.57 60.80
CA THR A 455 47.14 54.33 61.25
C THR A 455 47.18 54.23 62.78
N ASN A 456 48.34 53.88 63.33
CA ASN A 456 48.60 53.76 64.77
C ASN A 456 49.17 55.08 65.30
#